data_AF-A0A2N5KI49-F1
#
_entry.id   AF-A0A2N5KI49-F1
#
_cell.length_a   1.000
_cell.length_b   1.000
_cell.length_c   1.000
_cell.angle_alpha   90.00
_cell.angle_beta   90.00
_cell.angle_gamma   90.00
#
_symmetry.space_group_name_H-M   'P 1'
#
loop_
_entity.id
_entity.type
_entity.pdbx_description
1 polymer ?
#
loop_
_entity_poly.entity_id
_entity_poly.type
_entity_poly.pdbx_seq_one_letter_code
_entity_poly.pdbx_strand_id
1 'polypeptide(L)'
;MARLPIWTPAVVAAYARRCYELGLAVTLPDGSRAPIPPMITARSLGEGPWGEMRRDGHVLLGALARLAGEVLAGRADGRYRRLFGHFRGFEREVVERAWPSQRVLANARADFFVEAGRPVALEVNTTIPAMQGYADVVNRAFVETVGAARGLSEAGVRELLDRVPSQAASLLGALLDGYRALGGEAET
;
A
#
# COMPACT_ATOMS: atom_id res chain seq x y z
N MET A 1 -21.84 30.80 4.07
CA MET A 1 -21.23 30.76 2.71
C MET A 1 -21.31 29.35 2.17
N ALA A 2 -22.12 29.11 1.14
CA ALA A 2 -22.14 27.82 0.46
C ALA A 2 -20.79 27.60 -0.24
N ARG A 3 -20.04 26.58 0.18
CA ARG A 3 -18.80 26.19 -0.51
C ARG A 3 -19.21 25.67 -1.88
N LEU A 4 -18.92 26.41 -2.95
CA LEU A 4 -19.05 25.92 -4.32
C LEU A 4 -18.37 24.54 -4.43
N PRO A 5 -18.95 23.60 -5.20
CA PRO A 5 -18.32 22.31 -5.43
C PRO A 5 -16.96 22.53 -6.10
N ILE A 6 -15.90 22.02 -5.49
CA ILE A 6 -14.51 22.09 -6.01
C ILE A 6 -14.43 21.43 -7.40
N TRP A 7 -15.25 20.39 -7.60
CA TRP A 7 -15.22 19.55 -8.78
C TRP A 7 -16.02 20.14 -9.93
N THR A 8 -15.45 21.18 -10.55
CA THR A 8 -15.87 21.59 -11.89
C THR A 8 -15.27 20.63 -12.94
N PRO A 9 -15.85 20.53 -14.16
CA PRO A 9 -15.27 19.73 -15.23
C PRO A 9 -13.79 20.06 -15.50
N ALA A 10 -13.41 21.34 -15.39
CA ALA A 10 -12.03 21.79 -15.56
C ALA A 10 -11.10 21.23 -14.47
N VAL A 11 -11.52 21.25 -13.20
CA VAL A 11 -10.75 20.71 -12.08
C VAL A 11 -10.63 19.18 -12.17
N VAL A 12 -11.71 18.49 -12.56
CA VAL A 12 -11.68 17.04 -12.79
C VAL A 12 -10.70 16.66 -13.91
N ALA A 13 -10.73 17.38 -15.03
CA ALA A 13 -9.82 17.15 -16.14
C ALA A 13 -8.35 17.44 -15.76
N ALA A 14 -8.10 18.51 -15.01
CA ALA A 14 -6.77 18.85 -14.51
C ALA A 14 -6.24 17.75 -13.57
N TYR A 15 -7.07 17.26 -12.65
CA TYR A 15 -6.70 16.20 -11.72
C TYR A 15 -6.39 14.89 -12.44
N ALA A 16 -7.25 14.46 -13.37
CA ALA A 16 -7.04 13.24 -14.15
C ALA A 16 -5.76 13.32 -15.00
N ARG A 17 -5.52 14.47 -15.64
CA ARG A 17 -4.29 14.72 -16.40
C ARG A 17 -3.06 14.66 -15.51
N ARG A 18 -3.12 15.29 -14.34
CA ARG A 18 -1.99 15.32 -13.41
C ARG A 18 -1.65 13.93 -12.88
N CYS A 19 -2.66 13.12 -12.55
CA CYS A 19 -2.48 11.72 -12.21
C CYS A 19 -1.75 10.95 -13.33
N TYR A 20 -2.18 11.12 -14.58
CA TYR A 20 -1.56 10.47 -15.73
C TYR A 20 -0.10 10.89 -15.94
N GLU A 21 0.19 12.19 -15.88
CA GLU A 21 1.55 12.76 -15.98
C GLU A 21 2.49 12.21 -14.89
N LEU A 22 1.98 12.06 -13.67
CA LEU A 22 2.71 11.46 -12.55
C LEU A 22 2.81 9.92 -12.64
N GLY A 23 2.20 9.32 -13.66
CA GLY A 23 2.38 7.91 -13.99
C GLY A 23 1.24 6.99 -13.59
N LEU A 24 0.07 7.51 -13.20
CA LEU A 24 -1.13 6.72 -12.90
C LEU A 24 -1.74 6.12 -14.19
N ALA A 25 -1.09 5.10 -14.73
CA ALA A 25 -1.45 4.45 -15.98
C ALA A 25 -0.94 3.01 -16.04
N VAL A 26 -1.67 2.15 -16.74
CA VAL A 26 -1.24 0.79 -17.09
C VAL A 26 -0.57 0.77 -18.45
N THR A 27 0.41 -0.12 -18.63
CA THR A 27 1.02 -0.41 -19.93
C THR A 27 0.23 -1.53 -20.61
N LEU A 28 -0.18 -1.31 -21.84
CA LEU A 28 -0.90 -2.27 -22.67
C LEU A 28 0.08 -3.20 -23.42
N PRO A 29 -0.38 -4.34 -23.97
CA PRO A 29 0.50 -5.29 -24.68
C PRO A 29 1.27 -4.70 -25.87
N ASP A 30 0.73 -3.65 -26.49
CA ASP A 30 1.36 -2.92 -27.61
C ASP A 30 2.39 -1.86 -27.15
N GLY A 31 2.65 -1.76 -25.84
CA GLY A 31 3.55 -0.79 -25.24
C GLY A 31 2.93 0.60 -25.01
N SER A 32 1.69 0.83 -25.44
CA SER A 32 0.98 2.07 -25.15
C SER A 32 0.55 2.17 -23.68
N ARG A 33 0.15 3.36 -23.22
CA ARG A 33 -0.30 3.60 -21.84
C ARG A 33 -1.77 3.99 -21.80
N ALA A 34 -2.53 3.37 -20.90
CA ALA A 34 -3.91 3.74 -20.62
C ALA A 34 -4.04 4.29 -19.18
N PRO A 35 -4.73 5.42 -18.97
CA PRO A 35 -4.86 6.02 -17.65
C PRO A 35 -5.68 5.14 -16.69
N ILE A 36 -5.29 5.11 -15.42
CA ILE A 36 -6.13 4.53 -14.35
C ILE A 36 -6.99 5.66 -13.78
N PRO A 37 -8.34 5.54 -13.77
CA PRO A 37 -9.21 6.62 -13.30
C PRO A 37 -9.10 6.80 -11.77
N PRO A 38 -8.71 7.99 -11.28
CA PRO A 38 -8.66 8.25 -9.85
C PRO A 38 -10.05 8.56 -9.28
N MET A 39 -10.26 8.29 -7.99
CA MET A 39 -11.44 8.79 -7.28
C MET A 39 -11.30 10.30 -7.04
N ILE A 40 -12.39 11.04 -7.25
CA ILE A 40 -12.47 12.50 -6.99
C ILE A 40 -12.93 12.81 -5.55
N THR A 41 -13.52 11.83 -4.85
CA THR A 41 -14.00 12.04 -3.48
C THR A 41 -12.95 11.61 -2.48
N ALA A 42 -12.26 12.58 -1.87
CA ALA A 42 -11.47 12.32 -0.68
C ALA A 42 -12.41 12.10 0.51
N ARG A 43 -12.23 10.99 1.22
CA ARG A 43 -12.91 10.73 2.49
C ARG A 43 -11.93 11.00 3.62
N SER A 44 -12.22 12.01 4.44
CA SER A 44 -11.54 12.17 5.72
C SER A 44 -12.10 11.13 6.68
N LEU A 45 -11.27 10.17 7.09
CA LEU A 45 -11.51 9.42 8.30
C LEU A 45 -10.92 10.24 9.45
N GLY A 46 -11.68 10.44 10.53
CA GLY A 46 -11.16 11.09 11.73
C GLY A 46 -9.99 10.31 12.34
N GLU A 47 -9.30 10.87 13.32
CA GLU A 47 -8.13 10.23 13.93
C GLU A 47 -8.45 8.89 14.60
N GLY A 48 -9.63 8.74 15.19
CA GLY A 48 -10.06 7.50 15.87
C GLY A 48 -10.01 6.27 14.96
N PRO A 49 -10.78 6.23 13.85
CA PRO A 49 -10.77 5.11 12.90
C PRO A 49 -9.37 4.81 12.34
N TRP A 50 -8.56 5.84 12.06
CA TRP A 50 -7.17 5.63 11.60
C TRP A 50 -6.30 4.96 12.66
N GLY A 51 -6.40 5.40 13.92
CA GLY A 51 -5.67 4.81 15.04
C GLY A 51 -6.04 3.34 15.27
N GLU A 52 -7.33 3.03 15.21
CA GLU A 52 -7.84 1.66 15.30
C GLU A 52 -7.32 0.78 14.15
N MET A 53 -7.41 1.23 12.89
CA MET A 53 -6.88 0.49 11.74
C MET A 53 -5.39 0.21 11.86
N ARG A 54 -4.59 1.17 12.32
CA ARG A 54 -3.14 1.00 12.49
C ARG A 54 -2.82 -0.06 13.54
N ARG A 55 -3.49 0.00 14.69
CA ARG A 55 -3.32 -0.97 15.78
C ARG A 55 -3.76 -2.36 15.33
N ASP A 56 -4.94 -2.47 14.76
CA ASP A 56 -5.53 -3.75 14.38
C ASP A 56 -4.75 -4.37 13.20
N GLY A 57 -4.32 -3.55 12.24
CA GLY A 57 -3.41 -3.96 11.18
C GLY A 57 -2.10 -4.55 11.71
N HIS A 58 -1.49 -3.90 12.72
CA HIS A 58 -0.27 -4.44 13.35
C HIS A 58 -0.51 -5.80 14.01
N VAL A 59 -1.62 -5.95 14.74
CA VAL A 59 -2.00 -7.22 15.38
C VAL A 59 -2.25 -8.32 14.34
N LEU A 60 -3.02 -8.02 13.30
CA LEU A 60 -3.35 -8.97 12.23
C LEU A 60 -2.10 -9.45 11.49
N LEU A 61 -1.22 -8.53 11.11
CA LEU A 61 0.02 -8.88 10.42
C LEU A 61 0.97 -9.69 11.32
N GLY A 62 1.08 -9.33 12.61
CA GLY A 62 1.86 -10.09 13.57
C GLY A 62 1.31 -11.51 13.80
N ALA A 63 -0.01 -11.64 13.93
CA ALA A 63 -0.68 -12.93 14.05
C ALA A 63 -0.50 -13.80 12.80
N LEU A 64 -0.59 -13.18 11.61
CA LEU A 64 -0.39 -13.87 10.34
C LEU A 64 1.04 -14.39 10.19
N ALA A 65 2.05 -13.59 10.55
CA ALA A 65 3.45 -14.04 10.54
C ALA A 65 3.69 -15.24 11.46
N ARG A 66 3.11 -15.22 12.67
CA ARG A 66 3.18 -16.35 13.61
C ARG A 66 2.47 -17.59 13.07
N LEU A 67 1.26 -17.43 12.53
CA LEU A 67 0.50 -18.52 11.94
C LEU A 67 1.25 -19.13 10.75
N ALA A 68 1.86 -18.32 9.89
CA ALA A 68 2.70 -18.79 8.80
C ALA A 68 3.86 -19.65 9.33
N GLY A 69 4.54 -19.21 10.39
CA GLY A 69 5.59 -19.98 11.06
C GLY A 69 5.08 -21.31 11.63
N GLU A 70 3.92 -21.33 12.28
CA GLU A 70 3.32 -22.56 12.81
C GLU A 70 2.91 -23.55 11.71
N VAL A 71 2.37 -23.04 10.59
CA VAL A 71 2.03 -23.85 9.42
C VAL A 71 3.29 -24.44 8.80
N LEU A 72 4.33 -23.64 8.57
CA LEU A 72 5.60 -24.09 8.00
C LEU A 72 6.34 -25.08 8.91
N ALA A 73 6.22 -24.93 10.22
CA ALA A 73 6.75 -25.88 11.20
C ALA A 73 5.96 -27.20 11.27
N GLY A 74 4.89 -27.35 10.49
CA GLY A 74 4.02 -28.53 10.51
C GLY A 74 3.16 -28.65 11.77
N ARG A 75 3.10 -27.60 12.61
CA ARG A 75 2.37 -27.58 13.89
C ARG A 75 0.89 -27.20 13.75
N ALA A 76 0.45 -26.83 12.55
CA ALA A 76 -0.95 -26.48 12.26
C ALA A 76 -1.68 -27.55 11.45
N ASP A 77 -2.34 -28.50 12.14
CA ASP A 77 -3.44 -29.38 11.69
C ASP A 77 -3.47 -29.79 10.21
N GLY A 78 -2.37 -30.33 9.68
CA GLY A 78 -2.30 -30.81 8.29
C GLY A 78 -2.44 -29.72 7.20
N ARG A 79 -2.51 -28.44 7.57
CA ARG A 79 -2.59 -27.31 6.62
C ARG A 79 -1.34 -27.22 5.76
N TYR A 80 -0.18 -27.53 6.35
CA TYR A 80 1.08 -27.67 5.62
C TYR A 80 0.92 -28.57 4.39
N ARG A 81 0.35 -29.77 4.56
CA ARG A 81 0.17 -30.73 3.47
C ARG A 81 -0.81 -30.21 2.42
N ARG A 82 -1.86 -29.48 2.81
CA ARG A 82 -2.83 -28.90 1.86
C ARG A 82 -2.23 -27.77 1.02
N LEU A 83 -1.41 -26.92 1.64
CA LEU A 83 -0.83 -25.75 0.97
C LEU A 83 0.42 -26.12 0.15
N PHE A 84 1.28 -26.99 0.69
CA PHE A 84 2.61 -27.24 0.15
C PHE A 84 2.81 -28.68 -0.34
N GLY A 85 1.85 -29.59 -0.10
CA GLY A 85 1.98 -31.00 -0.51
C GLY A 85 2.05 -31.21 -2.03
N HIS A 86 1.71 -30.18 -2.83
CA HIS A 86 1.81 -30.19 -4.28
C HIS A 86 3.14 -29.65 -4.80
N PHE A 87 3.95 -28.98 -3.97
CA PHE A 87 5.25 -28.46 -4.37
C PHE A 87 6.19 -29.60 -4.73
N ARG A 88 7.07 -29.37 -5.71
CA ARG A 88 8.05 -30.34 -6.22
C ARG A 88 9.39 -29.62 -6.46
N GLY A 89 10.47 -30.41 -6.51
CA GLY A 89 11.82 -29.88 -6.77
C GLY A 89 12.21 -28.75 -5.82
N PHE A 90 12.65 -27.64 -6.39
CA PHE A 90 13.15 -26.47 -5.67
C PHE A 90 12.13 -25.86 -4.70
N GLU A 91 10.87 -25.73 -5.09
CA GLU A 91 9.82 -25.14 -4.23
C GLU A 91 9.65 -25.94 -2.94
N ARG A 92 9.69 -27.27 -3.05
CA ARG A 92 9.59 -28.17 -1.90
C ARG A 92 10.84 -28.08 -1.03
N GLU A 93 12.02 -28.01 -1.63
CA GLU A 93 13.28 -27.85 -0.90
C GLU A 93 13.30 -26.56 -0.08
N VAL A 94 12.85 -25.45 -0.67
CA VAL A 94 12.76 -24.15 0.02
C VAL A 94 11.83 -24.24 1.22
N VAL A 95 10.63 -24.81 1.04
CA VAL A 95 9.62 -24.91 2.12
C VAL A 95 9.99 -25.95 3.18
N GLU A 96 10.73 -27.02 2.86
CA GLU A 96 11.09 -28.04 3.85
C GLU A 96 12.37 -27.71 4.62
N ARG A 97 13.35 -27.07 3.98
CA ARG A 97 14.71 -26.93 4.53
C ARG A 97 15.16 -25.49 4.71
N ALA A 98 14.84 -24.61 3.77
CA ALA A 98 15.39 -23.27 3.77
C ALA A 98 14.61 -22.35 4.74
N TRP A 99 13.29 -22.50 4.84
CA TRP A 99 12.43 -21.55 5.55
C TRP A 99 12.87 -21.16 6.98
N PRO A 100 13.41 -22.05 7.85
CA PRO A 100 13.79 -21.66 9.22
C PRO A 100 15.01 -20.72 9.25
N SER A 101 15.81 -20.75 8.19
CA SER A 101 17.01 -19.92 8.02
C SER A 101 16.77 -18.64 7.21
N GLN A 102 15.59 -18.50 6.59
CA GLN A 102 15.26 -17.33 5.79
C GLN A 102 14.86 -16.17 6.70
N ARG A 103 15.63 -15.08 6.67
CA ARG A 103 15.19 -13.78 7.20
C ARG A 103 14.36 -13.11 6.09
N VAL A 104 13.05 -13.26 6.18
CA VAL A 104 12.13 -12.81 5.12
C VAL A 104 11.59 -11.43 5.45
N LEU A 105 11.78 -10.47 4.55
CA LEU A 105 10.96 -9.26 4.54
C LEU A 105 9.61 -9.62 3.89
N ALA A 106 8.53 -9.46 4.63
CA ALA A 106 7.18 -9.61 4.11
C ALA A 106 6.58 -8.22 3.85
N ASN A 107 6.18 -7.96 2.61
CA ASN A 107 5.32 -6.84 2.28
C ASN A 107 3.87 -7.32 2.31
N ALA A 108 3.01 -6.63 3.05
CA ALA A 108 1.61 -7.00 3.19
C ALA A 108 0.72 -5.76 3.26
N ARG A 109 -0.55 -5.92 2.86
CA ARG A 109 -1.59 -4.89 2.96
C ARG A 109 -2.79 -5.46 3.70
N ALA A 110 -3.24 -4.77 4.74
CA ALA A 110 -4.49 -5.08 5.41
C ALA A 110 -5.55 -4.07 4.94
N ASP A 111 -6.63 -4.58 4.38
CA ASP A 111 -7.72 -3.79 3.81
C ASP A 111 -8.89 -3.77 4.80
N PHE A 112 -9.48 -2.59 5.00
CA PHE A 112 -10.53 -2.36 5.98
C PHE A 112 -11.75 -1.69 5.35
N PHE A 113 -12.95 -2.08 5.81
CA PHE A 113 -14.14 -1.24 5.69
C PHE A 113 -14.35 -0.42 6.94
N VAL A 114 -15.09 0.69 6.82
CA VAL A 114 -15.56 1.47 7.97
C VAL A 114 -17.07 1.37 8.02
N GLU A 115 -17.57 0.60 8.98
CA GLU A 115 -19.00 0.38 9.22
C GLU A 115 -19.41 1.12 10.50
N ALA A 116 -20.42 1.98 10.42
CA ALA A 116 -20.88 2.81 11.53
C ALA A 116 -19.75 3.56 12.27
N GLY A 117 -18.71 3.98 11.54
CA GLY A 117 -17.55 4.69 12.09
C GLY A 117 -16.47 3.79 12.68
N ARG A 118 -16.63 2.46 12.68
CA ARG A 118 -15.65 1.50 13.18
C ARG A 118 -14.96 0.75 12.05
N PRO A 119 -13.63 0.59 12.09
CA PRO A 119 -12.94 -0.21 11.10
C PRO A 119 -13.21 -1.70 11.31
N VAL A 120 -13.44 -2.42 10.22
CA VAL A 120 -13.60 -3.86 10.16
C VAL A 120 -12.62 -4.39 9.12
N ALA A 121 -11.72 -5.28 9.53
CA ALA A 121 -10.77 -5.90 8.62
C ALA A 121 -11.49 -6.79 7.61
N LEU A 122 -11.21 -6.56 6.34
CA LEU A 122 -11.78 -7.31 5.22
C LEU A 122 -10.84 -8.44 4.79
N GLU A 123 -9.61 -8.08 4.45
CA GLU A 123 -8.62 -9.02 3.93
C GLU A 123 -7.19 -8.60 4.25
N VAL A 124 -6.28 -9.58 4.18
CA VAL A 124 -4.85 -9.34 4.26
C VAL A 124 -4.19 -9.94 3.02
N ASN A 125 -3.59 -9.06 2.21
CA ASN A 125 -2.88 -9.40 1.00
C ASN A 125 -1.37 -9.49 1.30
N THR A 126 -0.81 -10.70 1.20
CA THR A 126 0.64 -10.96 1.42
C THR A 126 1.39 -11.34 0.14
N THR A 127 0.67 -11.56 -0.95
CA THR A 127 1.25 -11.90 -2.24
C THR A 127 1.03 -10.71 -3.18
N ILE A 128 2.12 -10.01 -3.51
CA ILE A 128 2.09 -8.87 -4.44
C ILE A 128 1.10 -7.78 -3.98
N PRO A 129 1.26 -7.21 -2.77
CA PRO A 129 0.44 -6.08 -2.37
C PRO A 129 0.72 -4.90 -3.31
N ALA A 130 -0.29 -4.49 -4.06
CA ALA A 130 -0.18 -3.43 -5.06
C ALA A 130 -0.56 -2.05 -4.50
N MET A 131 -0.37 -1.02 -5.33
CA MET A 131 -0.90 0.34 -5.21
C MET A 131 -0.13 1.34 -4.32
N GLN A 132 0.97 0.96 -3.64
CA GLN A 132 1.71 1.90 -2.78
C GLN A 132 2.20 3.13 -3.57
N GLY A 133 2.83 2.92 -4.72
CA GLY A 133 3.28 4.03 -5.58
C GLY A 133 2.12 4.81 -6.21
N TYR A 134 1.04 4.13 -6.60
CA TYR A 134 -0.14 4.80 -7.14
C TYR A 134 -0.89 5.63 -6.11
N ALA A 135 -0.91 5.23 -4.84
CA ALA A 135 -1.49 6.01 -3.75
C ALA A 135 -0.76 7.34 -3.57
N ASP A 136 0.58 7.33 -3.63
CA ASP A 136 1.39 8.54 -3.56
C ASP A 136 1.11 9.49 -4.74
N VAL A 137 0.98 8.95 -5.96
CA VAL A 137 0.59 9.72 -7.15
C VAL A 137 -0.77 10.39 -6.97
N VAL A 138 -1.78 9.62 -6.53
CA VAL A 138 -3.14 10.11 -6.31
C VAL A 138 -3.16 11.22 -5.26
N ASN A 139 -2.49 11.01 -4.12
CA ASN A 139 -2.42 12.00 -3.05
C ASN A 139 -1.75 13.29 -3.52
N ARG A 140 -0.62 13.18 -4.23
CA ARG A 140 0.10 14.33 -4.77
C ARG A 140 -0.76 15.11 -5.76
N ALA A 141 -1.31 14.43 -6.76
CA ALA A 141 -2.16 15.05 -7.77
C ALA A 141 -3.40 15.73 -7.16
N PHE A 142 -3.98 15.11 -6.13
CA PHE A 142 -5.12 15.68 -5.40
C PHE A 142 -4.73 16.99 -4.71
N VAL A 143 -3.67 16.99 -3.90
CA VAL A 143 -3.23 18.18 -3.15
C VAL A 143 -2.83 19.31 -4.09
N GLU A 144 -2.06 19.01 -5.15
CA GLU A 144 -1.66 20.02 -6.15
C GLU A 144 -2.89 20.62 -6.85
N THR A 145 -3.82 19.78 -7.34
CA THR A 145 -4.97 20.25 -8.13
C THR A 145 -6.01 20.96 -7.27
N VAL A 146 -6.41 20.36 -6.14
CA VAL A 146 -7.41 20.92 -5.24
C VAL A 146 -6.86 22.16 -4.53
N GLY A 147 -5.59 22.14 -4.14
CA GLY A 147 -4.92 23.30 -3.54
C GLY A 147 -4.94 24.51 -4.46
N ALA A 148 -4.54 24.32 -5.73
CA ALA A 148 -4.59 25.37 -6.74
C ALA A 148 -6.03 25.87 -6.98
N ALA A 149 -7.00 24.96 -7.13
CA ALA A 149 -8.42 25.31 -7.29
C ALA A 149 -9.01 26.06 -6.08
N ARG A 150 -8.39 25.92 -4.91
CA ARG A 150 -8.73 26.63 -3.67
C ARG A 150 -7.93 27.92 -3.47
N GLY A 151 -7.06 28.28 -4.41
CA GLY A 151 -6.24 29.50 -4.33
C GLY A 151 -5.07 29.40 -3.35
N LEU A 152 -4.62 28.19 -3.00
CA LEU A 152 -3.38 28.02 -2.24
C LEU A 152 -2.18 28.46 -3.09
N SER A 153 -1.22 29.11 -2.45
CA SER A 153 0.08 29.39 -3.06
C SER A 153 0.88 28.10 -3.25
N GLU A 154 1.90 28.13 -4.11
CA GLU A 154 2.83 27.00 -4.26
C GLU A 154 3.52 26.61 -2.95
N ALA A 155 3.79 27.57 -2.07
CA ALA A 155 4.31 27.31 -0.74
C ALA A 155 3.29 26.54 0.12
N GLY A 156 2.02 26.95 0.10
CA GLY A 156 0.96 26.26 0.83
C GLY A 156 0.67 24.85 0.29
N VAL A 157 0.77 24.64 -1.03
CA VAL A 157 0.68 23.29 -1.63
C VAL A 157 1.84 22.41 -1.16
N ARG A 158 3.08 22.93 -1.17
CA ARG A 158 4.26 22.19 -0.67
C ARG A 158 4.12 21.81 0.80
N GLU A 159 3.70 22.75 1.65
CA GLU A 159 3.48 22.47 3.07
C GLU A 159 2.47 21.34 3.30
N LEU A 160 1.40 21.27 2.49
CA LEU A 160 0.45 20.17 2.57
C LEU A 160 1.06 18.85 2.09
N LEU A 161 1.84 18.85 1.02
CA LEU A 161 2.51 17.65 0.49
C LEU A 161 3.52 17.09 1.50
N ASP A 162 4.27 17.94 2.22
CA ASP A 162 5.23 17.52 3.24
C ASP A 162 4.56 16.77 4.41
N ARG A 163 3.25 16.95 4.59
CA ARG A 163 2.45 16.25 5.61
C ARG A 163 1.82 14.96 5.10
N VAL A 164 1.87 14.68 3.80
CA VAL A 164 1.35 13.45 3.21
C VAL A 164 2.44 12.37 3.29
N PRO A 165 2.23 11.30 4.07
CA PRO A 165 3.20 10.22 4.12
C PRO A 165 3.29 9.50 2.77
N SER A 166 4.52 9.22 2.32
CA SER A 166 4.78 8.41 1.13
C SER A 166 4.83 6.93 1.48
N GLN A 167 3.92 6.15 0.89
CA GLN A 167 3.91 4.71 1.04
C GLN A 167 5.10 4.07 0.30
N ALA A 168 5.48 4.63 -0.86
CA ALA A 168 6.64 4.15 -1.61
C ALA A 168 7.95 4.36 -0.84
N ALA A 169 8.13 5.53 -0.22
CA ALA A 169 9.30 5.81 0.61
C ALA A 169 9.34 4.92 1.85
N SER A 170 8.18 4.68 2.47
CA SER A 170 8.07 3.76 3.62
C SER A 170 8.45 2.33 3.25
N LEU A 171 7.99 1.85 2.08
CA LEU A 171 8.37 0.54 1.55
C LEU A 171 9.87 0.46 1.23
N LEU A 172 10.43 1.49 0.58
CA LEU A 172 11.87 1.57 0.30
C LEU A 172 12.68 1.53 1.60
N GLY A 173 12.28 2.28 2.62
CA GLY A 173 12.91 2.24 3.94
C GLY A 173 12.93 0.83 4.53
N ALA A 174 11.77 0.14 4.53
CA ALA A 174 11.67 -1.23 5.03
C ALA A 174 12.53 -2.22 4.22
N LEU A 175 12.64 -2.03 2.89
CA LEU A 175 13.51 -2.83 2.03
C LEU A 175 14.99 -2.62 2.36
N LEU A 176 15.40 -1.36 2.54
CA LEU A 176 16.78 -1.02 2.90
C LEU A 176 17.14 -1.53 4.30
N ASP A 177 16.24 -1.43 5.26
CA ASP A 177 16.45 -1.96 6.61
C ASP A 177 16.56 -3.49 6.61
N GLY A 178 15.72 -4.16 5.81
CA GLY A 178 15.82 -5.60 5.56
C GLY A 178 17.17 -5.98 4.94
N TYR A 179 17.62 -5.25 3.93
CA TYR A 179 18.92 -5.46 3.26
C TYR A 179 20.10 -5.28 4.23
N ARG A 180 20.10 -4.21 5.03
CA ARG A 180 21.14 -3.98 6.05
C ARG A 180 21.14 -5.08 7.12
N ALA A 181 19.96 -5.53 7.55
CA ALA A 181 19.85 -6.64 8.50
C ALA A 181 20.43 -7.96 7.94
N LEU A 182 20.50 -8.11 6.62
CA LEU A 182 21.15 -9.23 5.93
C LEU A 182 22.67 -9.05 5.75
N GLY A 183 23.25 -7.96 6.26
CA GLY A 183 24.68 -7.66 6.12
C GLY A 183 25.02 -6.88 4.85
N GLY A 184 24.01 -6.34 4.14
CA GLY A 184 24.24 -5.48 3.00
C GLY A 184 24.73 -4.09 3.41
N GLU A 185 25.78 -3.60 2.76
CA GLU A 185 26.19 -2.19 2.83
C GLU A 185 25.42 -1.42 1.75
N ALA A 186 24.64 -0.42 2.15
CA ALA A 186 23.98 0.47 1.21
C ALA A 186 24.99 1.58 0.83
N GLU A 187 25.27 1.76 -0.46
CA GLU A 187 25.94 2.98 -0.93
C GLU A 187 25.06 4.18 -0.58
N THR A 188 25.63 5.11 0.20
CA THR A 188 25.01 6.38 0.60
C THR A 188 25.05 7.40 -0.51
#